data_AF-A0AB39XBV4-F1
#
_entry.id   AF-A0AB39XBV4-F1
#
_cell.length_a   1.000
_cell.length_b   1.000
_cell.length_c   1.000
_cell.angle_alpha   90.00
_cell.angle_beta   90.00
_cell.angle_gamma   90.00
#
_symmetry.space_group_name_H-M   'P 1'
#
loop_
_entity.id
_entity.type
_entity.pdbx_description
1 polymer ?
#
loop_
_entity_poly.entity_id
_entity_poly.type
_entity_poly.pdbx_seq_one_letter_code
_entity_poly.pdbx_strand_id
1 'polypeptide(L)'
;MALSIEDSETERLARSLAQLTGETVEIATKRALEERLSRIDNQRRKTALLEDMVAIRRRWSELPVVADRTPDEIVGYDKHGLPF
;
A
#
# COMPACT_ATOMS: atom_id res chain seq x y z
N MET A 1 -3.69 16.16 -26.58
CA MET A 1 -2.45 15.80 -27.29
C MET A 1 -2.46 14.29 -27.43
N ALA A 2 -2.32 13.75 -28.66
CA ALA A 2 -2.27 12.32 -28.88
C ALA A 2 -0.87 11.79 -28.55
N LEU A 3 -0.79 10.71 -27.79
CA LEU A 3 0.45 9.99 -27.54
C LEU A 3 0.81 9.26 -28.85
N SER A 4 1.89 9.67 -29.53
CA SER A 4 2.46 8.93 -30.66
C SER A 4 3.54 8.00 -30.13
N ILE A 5 3.34 6.69 -30.31
CA ILE A 5 4.33 5.68 -29.95
C ILE A 5 4.94 5.16 -31.26
N GLU A 6 6.17 5.57 -31.56
CA GLU A 6 6.90 5.14 -32.78
C GLU A 6 7.62 3.78 -32.60
N ASP A 7 7.41 3.13 -31.45
CA ASP A 7 8.00 1.83 -31.15
C ASP A 7 7.08 0.67 -31.58
N SER A 8 7.56 -0.11 -32.54
CA SER A 8 6.84 -1.26 -33.12
C SER A 8 6.53 -2.36 -32.11
N GLU A 9 7.35 -2.52 -31.07
CA GLU A 9 7.11 -3.51 -30.02
C GLU A 9 5.94 -3.11 -29.13
N THR A 10 5.88 -1.83 -28.74
CA THR A 10 4.78 -1.29 -27.95
C THR A 10 3.45 -1.39 -28.69
N GLU A 11 3.43 -1.13 -30.00
CA GLU A 11 2.22 -1.31 -30.82
C GLU A 11 1.78 -2.79 -30.82
N ARG A 12 2.72 -3.73 -30.98
CA ARG A 12 2.42 -5.17 -30.94
C ARG A 12 1.84 -5.59 -29.59
N LEU A 13 2.41 -5.10 -28.49
CA LEU A 13 1.92 -5.38 -27.14
C LEU A 13 0.52 -4.80 -26.92
N ALA A 14 0.29 -3.56 -27.34
CA ALA A 14 -1.01 -2.90 -27.23
C ALA A 14 -2.10 -3.63 -28.03
N ARG A 15 -1.79 -4.05 -29.27
CA ARG A 15 -2.70 -4.85 -30.10
C ARG A 15 -2.98 -6.23 -29.50
N SER A 16 -1.95 -6.90 -28.98
CA SER A 16 -2.11 -8.21 -28.35
C SER A 16 -2.99 -8.11 -27.09
N LEU A 17 -2.76 -7.09 -26.27
CA LEU A 17 -3.57 -6.83 -25.09
C LEU A 17 -5.03 -6.56 -25.48
N ALA A 18 -5.26 -5.69 -26.46
CA ALA A 18 -6.60 -5.37 -26.97
C ALA A 18 -7.33 -6.62 -27.49
N GLN A 19 -6.64 -7.51 -28.21
CA GLN A 19 -7.23 -8.78 -28.66
C GLN A 19 -7.59 -9.70 -27.51
N LEU A 20 -6.74 -9.79 -26.48
CA LEU A 20 -6.98 -10.64 -25.32
C LEU A 20 -8.11 -10.10 -24.42
N THR A 21 -8.25 -8.78 -24.33
CA THR A 21 -9.28 -8.13 -23.50
C THR A 21 -10.58 -7.85 -24.25
N GLY A 22 -10.59 -7.97 -25.58
CA GLY A 22 -11.75 -7.63 -26.42
C GLY A 22 -12.00 -6.12 -26.50
N GLU A 23 -10.97 -5.30 -26.29
CA GLU A 23 -11.06 -3.84 -26.24
C GLU A 23 -10.43 -3.20 -27.47
N THR A 24 -10.61 -1.87 -27.64
CA THR A 24 -9.81 -1.13 -28.62
C THR A 24 -8.38 -0.98 -28.10
N VAL A 25 -7.43 -0.84 -29.03
CA VAL A 25 -6.01 -0.61 -28.70
C VAL A 25 -5.84 0.57 -27.75
N GLU A 26 -6.62 1.63 -27.94
CA GLU A 26 -6.61 2.83 -27.09
C GLU A 26 -7.10 2.53 -25.67
N ILE A 27 -8.22 1.81 -25.52
CA ILE A 27 -8.78 1.47 -24.21
C ILE A 27 -7.84 0.51 -23.46
N ALA A 28 -7.37 -0.53 -24.14
CA ALA A 28 -6.45 -1.51 -23.57
C ALA A 28 -5.15 -0.85 -23.10
N THR A 29 -4.58 0.05 -23.92
CA THR A 29 -3.35 0.78 -23.58
C THR A 29 -3.58 1.71 -22.40
N LYS A 30 -4.69 2.48 -22.41
CA LYS A 30 -5.03 3.37 -21.30
C LYS A 30 -5.15 2.61 -19.99
N ARG A 31 -5.90 1.50 -19.98
CA ARG A 31 -6.09 0.66 -18.78
C ARG A 31 -4.78 0.04 -18.30
N ALA A 32 -3.94 -0.47 -19.21
CA ALA A 32 -2.64 -1.02 -18.84
C ALA A 32 -1.74 0.02 -18.14
N LEU A 33 -1.75 1.25 -18.63
CA LEU A 33 -1.01 2.36 -18.02
C LEU A 33 -1.58 2.72 -16.64
N GLU A 34 -2.90 2.86 -16.53
CA GLU A 34 -3.59 3.14 -15.26
C GLU A 34 -3.31 2.04 -14.22
N GLU A 35 -3.40 0.77 -14.62
CA GLU A 35 -3.08 -0.37 -13.76
C GLU A 35 -1.62 -0.36 -13.32
N ARG A 36 -0.68 -0.10 -14.24
CA ARG A 36 0.74 -0.08 -13.91
C ARG A 36 1.06 1.05 -12.93
N LEU A 37 0.51 2.23 -13.15
CA LEU A 37 0.65 3.37 -12.25
C LEU A 37 0.05 3.07 -10.88
N SER A 38 -1.16 2.52 -10.83
CA SER A 38 -1.81 2.12 -9.58
C SER A 38 -1.00 1.10 -8.79
N ARG A 39 -0.46 0.07 -9.45
CA ARG A 39 0.41 -0.93 -8.80
C ARG A 39 1.68 -0.31 -8.21
N ILE A 40 2.32 0.63 -8.93
CA ILE A 40 3.52 1.32 -8.44
C ILE A 40 3.19 2.23 -7.25
N ASP A 41 2.12 3.01 -7.36
CA ASP A 41 1.70 3.94 -6.31
C ASP A 41 1.32 3.20 -5.02
N ASN A 42 0.52 2.13 -5.12
CA ASN A 42 0.16 1.29 -3.98
C ASN A 42 1.40 0.67 -3.30
N GLN A 43 2.37 0.20 -4.08
CA GLN A 43 3.61 -0.35 -3.53
C GLN A 43 4.42 0.73 -2.78
N ARG A 44 4.54 1.93 -3.35
CA ARG A 44 5.22 3.06 -2.70
C ARG A 44 4.54 3.46 -1.39
N ARG A 45 3.22 3.59 -1.40
CA ARG A 45 2.42 3.90 -0.19
C ARG A 45 2.60 2.84 0.89
N LYS A 46 2.59 1.56 0.52
CA LYS A 46 2.80 0.46 1.46
C LYS A 46 4.19 0.52 2.09
N THR A 47 5.23 0.77 1.29
CA THR A 47 6.59 0.92 1.80
C THR A 47 6.69 2.10 2.77
N ALA A 48 6.16 3.27 2.39
CA ALA A 48 6.16 4.45 3.25
C ALA A 48 5.43 4.20 4.58
N LEU A 49 4.27 3.55 4.55
CA LEU A 49 3.52 3.18 5.76
C LEU A 49 4.33 2.26 6.68
N LEU A 50 5.04 1.27 6.12
CA LEU A 50 5.88 0.37 6.90
C LEU A 50 7.07 1.11 7.53
N GLU A 51 7.70 2.02 6.79
CA GLU A 51 8.77 2.87 7.31
C GLU A 51 8.28 3.77 8.46
N ASP A 52 7.09 4.37 8.32
CA ASP A 52 6.47 5.18 9.36
C ASP A 52 6.16 4.34 10.62
N MET A 53 5.62 3.13 10.46
CA MET A 53 5.37 2.23 11.60
C MET A 53 6.65 1.85 12.33
N VAL A 54 7.74 1.57 11.59
CA VAL A 54 9.06 1.29 12.17
C VAL A 54 9.59 2.51 12.92
N ALA A 55 9.45 3.71 12.34
CA ALA A 55 9.88 4.95 12.98
C ALA A 55 9.09 5.24 14.27
N ILE A 56 7.77 5.04 14.27
CA ILE A 56 6.91 5.17 15.47
C ILE A 56 7.37 4.18 16.55
N ARG A 57 7.50 2.89 16.19
CA ARG A 57 7.91 1.84 17.13
C ARG A 57 9.26 2.17 17.77
N ARG A 58 10.23 2.61 16.98
CA ARG A 58 11.56 2.99 17.46
C ARG A 58 11.47 4.15 18.47
N ARG A 59 10.77 5.22 18.13
CA ARG A 59 10.59 6.37 19.03
C ARG A 59 9.95 5.95 20.35
N TRP A 60 8.94 5.08 20.31
CA TRP A 60 8.27 4.56 21.50
C TRP A 60 9.18 3.67 22.34
N SER A 61 10.01 2.83 21.72
CA SER A 61 10.91 1.93 22.44
C SER A 61 12.06 2.65 23.18
N GLU A 62 12.36 3.89 22.78
CA GLU A 62 13.38 4.72 23.42
C GLU A 62 12.81 5.50 24.64
N LEU A 63 11.50 5.47 24.87
CA LEU A 63 10.87 6.16 26.00
C LEU A 63 11.11 5.40 27.32
N PRO A 64 11.36 6.11 28.43
CA PRO A 64 11.51 5.47 29.74
C PRO A 64 10.18 4.89 30.23
N VAL A 65 10.25 3.72 30.87
CA VAL A 65 9.10 3.14 31.57
C VAL A 65 8.91 3.89 32.89
N VAL A 66 7.86 4.71 32.96
CA VAL A 66 7.54 5.53 34.15
C VAL A 66 6.73 4.76 35.19
N ALA A 67 5.93 3.79 34.75
CA ALA A 67 5.14 2.93 35.62
C ALA A 67 5.17 1.50 35.08
N ASP A 68 5.81 0.60 35.81
CA ASP A 68 5.87 -0.82 35.49
C ASP A 68 4.68 -1.53 36.14
N ARG A 69 3.50 -1.28 35.58
CA ARG A 69 2.23 -1.86 36.02
C ARG A 69 1.77 -2.87 35.01
N THR A 70 1.18 -3.95 35.49
CA THR A 70 0.49 -4.91 34.64
C THR A 70 -0.74 -4.27 33.99
N PRO A 71 -1.22 -4.78 32.84
CA PRO A 71 -2.44 -4.27 32.21
C PRO A 71 -3.64 -4.23 33.16
N ASP A 72 -3.79 -5.23 34.01
CA ASP A 72 -4.88 -5.32 35.00
C ASP A 72 -4.75 -4.20 36.07
N GLU A 73 -3.55 -3.90 36.53
CA GLU A 73 -3.29 -2.78 37.48
C GLU A 73 -3.45 -1.39 36.83
N ILE A 74 -3.23 -1.29 35.51
CA ILE A 74 -3.45 -0.05 34.75
C ILE A 74 -4.95 0.18 34.58
N VAL A 75 -5.69 -0.87 34.20
CA VAL A 75 -7.13 -0.82 33.94
C VAL A 75 -7.92 -0.78 35.25
N GLY A 76 -7.37 -1.32 36.33
CA GLY A 76 -7.98 -1.32 37.67
C GLY A 76 -9.04 -2.40 37.87
N TYR A 77 -9.12 -3.37 36.95
CA TYR A 77 -10.06 -4.49 37.01
C TYR A 77 -9.27 -5.80 36.95
N ASP A 78 -9.72 -6.79 37.72
CA ASP A 78 -9.19 -8.14 37.64
C ASP A 78 -9.67 -8.85 36.36
N LYS A 79 -9.15 -10.06 36.13
CA LYS A 79 -9.54 -10.92 34.99
C LYS A 79 -11.05 -11.27 34.94
N HIS A 80 -11.80 -10.97 36.00
CA HIS A 80 -13.25 -11.18 36.09
C HIS A 80 -14.05 -9.87 35.90
N GLY A 81 -13.37 -8.74 35.67
CA GLY A 81 -14.01 -7.44 35.50
C GLY A 81 -14.47 -6.83 36.82
N LEU A 82 -13.91 -7.26 37.96
CA LEU A 82 -14.19 -6.67 39.26
C LEU A 82 -13.10 -5.64 39.61
N PRO A 83 -13.47 -4.48 40.20
CA PRO A 83 -12.49 -3.56 40.73
C PRO A 83 -11.66 -4.25 41.82
N PHE A 84 -10.35 -4.02 41.82
CA PHE A 84 -9.48 -4.37 42.94
C PHE A 84 -9.72 -3.48 44.16
#